data_AF-A0A7Y4SHE9-F1
#
_entry.id   AF-A0A7Y4SHE9-F1
#
_cell.length_a   1.000
_cell.length_b   1.000
_cell.length_c   1.000
_cell.angle_alpha   90.00
_cell.angle_beta   90.00
_cell.angle_gamma   90.00
#
_symmetry.space_group_name_H-M   'P 1'
#
loop_
_entity.id
_entity.type
_entity.pdbx_description
1 polymer ?
#
loop_
_entity_poly.entity_id
_entity_poly.type
_entity_poly.pdbx_seq_one_letter_code
_entity_poly.pdbx_strand_id
1 'polypeptide(L)'
;MATKILDQHIEITPGIAGGKPRIAGHRITVQTIAIWHERLGKGADEIADECDLTLADVYAALAYYFDHRAEIDQTIEESAAFVEALRQRSPSKLQLKLQEPLRDEKTD
;
A
#
# COMPACT_ATOMS: atom_id res chain seq x y z
N MET A 1 -25.36 17.88 -3.54
CA MET A 1 -24.19 17.10 -3.08
C MET A 1 -24.64 16.24 -1.92
N ALA A 2 -24.29 14.95 -1.92
CA ALA A 2 -24.63 14.07 -0.80
C ALA A 2 -23.62 14.31 0.34
N THR A 3 -24.13 14.59 1.54
CA THR A 3 -23.28 14.71 2.73
C THR A 3 -22.84 13.32 3.14
N LYS A 4 -21.54 13.03 3.04
CA LYS A 4 -20.98 11.85 3.71
C LYS A 4 -20.95 12.12 5.21
N ILE A 5 -21.45 11.15 5.98
CA ILE A 5 -21.27 11.06 7.43
C ILE A 5 -20.01 10.23 7.73
N LEU A 6 -19.49 10.32 8.96
CA LEU A 6 -18.16 9.82 9.35
C LEU A 6 -17.91 8.35 8.94
N ASP A 7 -18.94 7.51 9.03
CA ASP A 7 -18.95 6.08 8.71
C ASP A 7 -18.96 5.77 7.20
N GLN A 8 -19.19 6.75 6.33
CA GLN A 8 -19.21 6.56 4.87
C GLN A 8 -17.86 6.81 4.19
N HIS A 9 -16.82 7.14 4.95
CA HIS A 9 -15.49 7.39 4.41
C HIS A 9 -14.66 6.11 4.21
N ILE A 10 -14.94 5.04 4.98
CA ILE A 10 -14.19 3.78 4.94
C ILE A 10 -15.09 2.64 4.48
N GLU A 11 -14.62 1.86 3.51
CA GLU A 11 -15.27 0.67 2.99
C GLU A 11 -14.41 -0.57 3.21
N ILE A 12 -15.07 -1.68 3.52
CA ILE A 12 -14.46 -3.01 3.55
C ILE A 12 -15.29 -3.88 2.61
N THR A 13 -14.68 -4.40 1.55
CA THR A 13 -15.39 -5.24 0.58
C THR A 13 -14.54 -6.45 0.26
N PRO A 14 -15.02 -7.68 0.51
CA PRO A 14 -14.33 -8.89 0.12
C PRO A 14 -13.95 -8.86 -1.36
N GLY A 15 -12.71 -9.22 -1.68
CA GLY A 15 -12.20 -9.25 -3.06
C GLY A 15 -11.71 -7.90 -3.62
N ILE A 16 -11.96 -6.77 -2.96
CA ILE A 16 -11.40 -5.46 -3.34
C ILE A 16 -10.27 -5.09 -2.39
N ALA A 17 -9.12 -4.68 -2.93
CA ALA A 17 -7.91 -4.35 -2.15
C ALA A 17 -7.51 -5.45 -1.14
N GLY A 18 -7.76 -6.72 -1.48
CA GLY A 18 -7.48 -7.86 -0.60
C GLY A 18 -8.41 -7.97 0.61
N GLY A 19 -9.58 -7.30 0.59
CA GLY A 19 -10.49 -7.24 1.73
C GLY A 19 -10.05 -6.24 2.82
N LYS A 20 -9.01 -5.44 2.57
CA LYS A 20 -8.50 -4.46 3.52
C LYS A 20 -9.40 -3.22 3.58
N PRO A 21 -9.49 -2.54 4.75
CA PRO A 21 -10.15 -1.24 4.87
C PRO A 21 -9.55 -0.23 3.90
N ARG A 22 -10.41 0.48 3.17
CA ARG A 22 -10.02 1.45 2.14
C ARG A 22 -10.91 2.68 2.17
N ILE A 23 -10.43 3.77 1.59
CA ILE A 23 -11.26 4.95 1.35
C ILE A 23 -12.39 4.59 0.39
N ALA A 24 -13.62 4.90 0.77
CA ALA A 24 -14.81 4.68 -0.03
C ALA A 24 -14.71 5.38 -1.40
N GLY A 25 -14.99 4.64 -2.47
CA GLY A 25 -14.81 5.10 -3.85
C GLY A 25 -13.37 5.01 -4.40
N HIS A 26 -12.39 4.63 -3.58
CA HIS A 26 -10.99 4.52 -3.97
C HIS A 26 -10.43 3.12 -3.69
N ARG A 27 -9.31 2.77 -4.34
CA ARG A 27 -8.54 1.56 -4.00
C ARG A 27 -7.36 1.84 -3.06
N ILE A 28 -7.39 2.99 -2.39
CA ILE A 28 -6.36 3.45 -1.44
C ILE A 28 -6.73 2.91 -0.07
N THR A 29 -5.85 2.04 0.47
CA THR A 29 -6.10 1.38 1.76
C THR A 29 -5.78 2.28 2.94
N VAL A 30 -6.44 2.06 4.08
CA VAL A 30 -6.10 2.73 5.35
C VAL A 30 -4.63 2.47 5.72
N GLN A 31 -4.14 1.26 5.45
CA GLN A 31 -2.73 0.89 5.59
C GLN A 31 -1.79 1.85 4.83
N THR A 32 -2.14 2.22 3.60
CA THR A 32 -1.32 3.15 2.78
C THR A 32 -1.25 4.53 3.43
N ILE A 33 -2.40 5.06 3.85
CA ILE A 33 -2.50 6.36 4.52
C ILE A 33 -1.67 6.37 5.82
N ALA A 34 -1.79 5.30 6.63
CA ALA A 34 -1.02 5.15 7.86
C ALA A 34 0.49 5.10 7.61
N ILE A 35 0.96 4.39 6.58
CA ILE A 35 2.38 4.36 6.22
C ILE A 35 2.87 5.76 5.83
N TRP A 36 2.12 6.49 5.00
CA TRP A 36 2.52 7.82 4.56
C TRP A 36 2.58 8.82 5.70
N HIS A 37 1.57 8.82 6.58
CA HIS A 37 1.52 9.73 7.71
C HIS A 37 2.53 9.35 8.80
N GLU A 38 2.50 8.11 9.30
CA GLU A 38 3.28 7.72 10.48
C GLU A 38 4.74 7.38 10.18
N ARG A 39 5.01 6.74 9.03
CA ARG A 39 6.36 6.24 8.70
C ARG A 39 7.12 7.18 7.78
N LEU A 40 6.43 7.89 6.89
CA LEU A 40 7.05 8.86 5.97
C LEU A 40 6.89 10.32 6.43
N GLY A 41 6.09 10.57 7.47
CA GLY A 41 5.92 11.91 8.06
C GLY A 41 5.18 12.90 7.16
N LYS A 42 4.40 12.42 6.18
CA LYS A 42 3.62 13.28 5.28
C LYS A 42 2.44 13.90 6.02
N GLY A 43 2.16 15.17 5.70
CA GLY A 43 1.01 15.89 6.23
C GLY A 43 -0.32 15.34 5.69
N ALA A 44 -1.41 15.47 6.44
CA ALA A 44 -2.73 14.99 5.98
C ALA A 44 -3.23 15.74 4.73
N ASP A 45 -2.89 17.02 4.60
CA ASP A 45 -3.11 17.86 3.42
C ASP A 45 -2.28 17.40 2.22
N GLU A 46 -1.00 17.10 2.43
CA GLU A 46 -0.11 16.56 1.39
C GLU A 46 -0.62 15.21 0.86
N ILE A 47 -1.05 14.32 1.76
CA ILE A 47 -1.64 13.02 1.39
C ILE A 47 -2.93 13.21 0.61
N ALA A 48 -3.78 14.17 1.01
CA ALA A 48 -5.03 14.47 0.33
C ALA A 48 -4.77 14.93 -1.11
N ASP A 49 -3.84 15.86 -1.30
CA ASP A 49 -3.48 16.40 -2.62
C ASP A 49 -2.85 15.34 -3.52
N GLU A 50 -1.92 14.52 -3.01
CA GLU A 50 -1.24 13.50 -3.81
C GLU A 50 -2.15 12.34 -4.25
N CYS A 51 -3.19 12.06 -3.45
CA CYS A 51 -4.12 10.96 -3.71
C CYS A 51 -5.44 11.38 -4.35
N ASP A 52 -5.63 12.68 -4.65
CA ASP A 52 -6.93 13.24 -5.06
C ASP A 52 -8.06 12.85 -4.09
N LEU A 53 -7.76 12.94 -2.78
CA LEU A 53 -8.68 12.61 -1.69
C LEU A 53 -9.17 13.88 -1.01
N THR A 54 -10.34 13.81 -0.38
CA THR A 54 -10.74 14.88 0.53
C THR A 54 -9.98 14.77 1.84
N LEU A 55 -9.73 15.91 2.50
CA LEU A 55 -9.11 15.91 3.83
C LEU A 55 -9.91 15.10 4.86
N ALA A 56 -11.24 15.05 4.71
CA ALA A 56 -12.12 14.23 5.52
C ALA A 56 -11.86 12.72 5.34
N ASP A 57 -11.61 12.26 4.11
CA ASP A 57 -11.26 10.86 3.84
C ASP A 57 -9.94 10.48 4.52
N VAL A 58 -8.94 11.37 4.44
CA VAL A 58 -7.62 11.14 5.08
C VAL A 58 -7.76 11.04 6.60
N TYR A 59 -8.44 12.00 7.23
CA TYR A 59 -8.65 11.96 8.68
C TYR A 59 -9.52 10.78 9.12
N ALA A 60 -10.53 10.39 8.34
CA ALA A 60 -11.32 9.20 8.63
C ALA A 60 -10.46 7.92 8.58
N ALA A 61 -9.54 7.82 7.63
CA ALA A 61 -8.60 6.70 7.58
C ALA A 61 -7.62 6.72 8.76
N LEU A 62 -7.10 7.88 9.15
CA LEU A 62 -6.23 7.99 10.31
C LEU A 62 -6.97 7.61 11.60
N ALA A 63 -8.21 8.08 11.79
CA ALA A 63 -9.05 7.69 12.91
C ALA A 63 -9.27 6.17 12.96
N TYR A 64 -9.68 5.58 11.82
CA TYR A 64 -9.84 4.12 11.70
C TYR A 64 -8.53 3.38 12.03
N TYR A 65 -7.40 3.88 11.53
CA TYR A 65 -6.08 3.31 11.80
C TYR A 65 -5.76 3.31 13.29
N PHE A 66 -5.97 4.41 14.01
CA PHE A 66 -5.67 4.47 15.44
C PHE A 66 -6.57 3.55 16.27
N ASP A 67 -7.83 3.37 15.87
CA ASP A 67 -8.74 2.41 16.50
C ASP A 67 -8.33 0.94 16.27
N HIS A 68 -7.67 0.64 15.14
CA HIS A 68 -7.28 -0.71 14.72
C HIS A 68 -5.76 -0.89 14.58
N ARG A 69 -4.98 -0.08 15.30
CA ARG A 69 -3.54 0.08 15.05
C ARG A 69 -2.77 -1.23 15.09
N ALA A 70 -3.01 -2.04 16.12
CA ALA A 70 -2.29 -3.29 16.32
C ALA A 70 -2.46 -4.27 15.13
N GLU A 71 -3.69 -4.42 14.63
CA GLU A 71 -4.00 -5.31 13.49
C GLU A 71 -3.37 -4.78 12.19
N ILE A 72 -3.45 -3.47 11.96
CA ILE A 72 -2.93 -2.86 10.74
C ILE A 72 -1.39 -2.86 10.76
N ASP A 73 -0.75 -2.54 11.88
CA ASP A 73 0.70 -2.59 12.03
C ASP A 73 1.23 -4.02 11.82
N GLN A 74 0.58 -5.03 12.41
CA GLN A 74 0.90 -6.43 12.15
C GLN A 74 0.78 -6.77 10.66
N THR A 75 -0.31 -6.37 10.01
CA THR A 75 -0.51 -6.61 8.57
C THR A 75 0.57 -5.93 7.71
N ILE A 76 1.06 -4.74 8.11
CA ILE A 76 2.15 -4.05 7.42
C ILE A 76 3.44 -4.87 7.52
N GLU A 77 3.77 -5.34 8.72
CA GLU A 77 4.98 -6.14 8.97
C GLU A 77 4.96 -7.47 8.23
N GLU A 78 3.84 -8.19 8.29
CA GLU A 78 3.64 -9.45 7.56
C GLU A 78 3.76 -9.25 6.05
N SER A 79 3.19 -8.17 5.52
CA SER A 79 3.31 -7.81 4.10
C SER A 79 4.77 -7.56 3.70
N ALA A 80 5.53 -6.84 4.55
CA ALA A 80 6.95 -6.57 4.30
C ALA A 80 7.80 -7.85 4.35
N ALA A 81 7.57 -8.70 5.35
CA ALA A 81 8.26 -9.98 5.48
C ALA A 81 7.97 -10.92 4.30
N PHE A 82 6.73 -10.96 3.83
CA PHE A 82 6.34 -11.75 2.66
C PHE A 82 7.05 -11.27 1.39
N VAL A 83 7.10 -9.95 1.15
CA VAL A 83 7.81 -9.36 0.00
C VAL A 83 9.30 -9.71 0.05
N GLU A 84 9.93 -9.64 1.23
CA GLU A 84 11.34 -9.99 1.39
C GLU A 84 11.61 -11.48 1.12
N ALA A 85 10.77 -12.37 1.66
CA ALA A 85 10.88 -13.81 1.39
C ALA A 85 10.72 -14.14 -0.11
N LEU A 86 9.82 -13.44 -0.82
CA LEU A 86 9.66 -13.60 -2.26
C LEU A 86 10.88 -13.14 -3.04
N ARG A 87 11.50 -12.00 -2.67
CA ARG A 87 12.73 -11.50 -3.30
C ARG A 87 13.87 -12.50 -3.19
N GLN A 88 14.01 -13.16 -2.04
CA GLN A 88 15.04 -14.18 -1.82
C GLN A 88 14.83 -15.44 -2.65
N ARG A 89 13.57 -15.84 -2.88
CA ARG A 89 13.24 -17.08 -3.62
C ARG A 89 13.22 -16.91 -5.14
N SER A 90 13.11 -15.68 -5.64
CA SER A 90 12.96 -15.40 -7.07
C SER A 90 13.94 -14.31 -7.54
N PRO A 91 15.16 -14.69 -7.99
CA PRO A 91 16.08 -13.73 -8.59
C PRO A 91 15.45 -13.10 -9.83
N SER A 92 15.69 -11.81 -10.05
CA SER A 92 15.07 -11.11 -11.18
C SER A 92 15.53 -11.69 -12.52
N LYS A 93 14.64 -11.72 -13.53
CA LYS A 93 14.97 -12.20 -14.89
C LYS A 93 16.16 -11.46 -15.50
N LEU A 94 16.34 -10.18 -15.15
CA LEU A 94 17.48 -9.37 -15.58
C LEU A 94 18.79 -9.84 -14.91
N GLN A 95 18.73 -10.19 -13.63
CA GLN A 95 19.89 -10.66 -12.88
C GLN A 95 20.36 -12.03 -13.36
N LEU A 96 19.43 -12.91 -13.75
CA LEU A 96 19.76 -14.18 -14.41
C LEU A 96 20.46 -13.94 -15.75
N LYS A 97 19.97 -13.00 -16.57
CA LYS A 97 20.59 -12.65 -17.87
C LYS A 97 21.94 -11.94 -17.76
N LEU A 98 22.16 -11.15 -16.71
CA LEU A 98 23.46 -10.52 -16.45
C LEU A 98 24.52 -11.52 -15.97
N GLN A 99 24.10 -12.67 -15.45
CA GLN A 99 24.96 -13.77 -15.03
C GLN A 99 25.23 -14.79 -16.15
N GLU A 100 24.49 -14.73 -17.27
CA GLU A 100 24.84 -15.49 -18.46
C GLU A 100 26.15 -14.94 -19.02
N PRO A 101 27.24 -15.74 -19.10
CA PRO A 101 28.45 -15.29 -19.76
C PRO A 101 28.09 -14.92 -21.21
N LEU A 102 28.58 -13.77 -21.67
CA LEU A 102 28.52 -13.37 -23.08
C LEU A 102 28.99 -14.57 -23.91
N ARG A 103 28.05 -15.24 -24.60
CA ARG A 103 28.39 -16.25 -25.59
C ARG A 103 29.12 -15.48 -26.68
N ASP A 104 30.45 -15.51 -26.63
CA ASP A 104 31.28 -15.11 -27.74
C ASP A 104 30.83 -15.92 -28.95
N GLU A 105 30.15 -15.26 -29.89
CA GLU A 105 29.94 -15.75 -31.25
C GLU A 105 31.32 -15.84 -31.91
N LYS A 106 32.03 -16.94 -31.68
CA LYS A 106 33.19 -17.36 -32.47
C LYS A 106 33.12 -18.85 -32.77
N THR A 107 32.36 -19.18 -33.80
CA THR A 107 32.58 -20.30 -34.74
C THR A 107 31.66 -19.97 -35.92
N ASP A 108 32.07 -19.74 -37.17
CA ASP A 108 33.16 -20.27 -38.01
C ASP A 108 33.56 -19.19 -39.04
#